data_AF-A0A7W1MXP8-F1
#
_entry.id   AF-A0A7W1MXP8-F1
#
_cell.length_a   1.000
_cell.length_b   1.000
_cell.length_c   1.000
_cell.angle_alpha   90.00
_cell.angle_beta   90.00
_cell.angle_gamma   90.00
#
_symmetry.space_group_name_H-M   'P 1'
#
loop_
_entity.id
_entity.type
_entity.pdbx_description
1 polymer ?
#
loop_
_entity_poly.entity_id
_entity_poly.type
_entity_poly.pdbx_seq_one_letter_code
_entity_poly.pdbx_strand_id
1 'polypeptide(L)'
;MRGSRLALAGLLALILALALAAPALAADNGEGLLGETDDKIVTVFSLGVLVFFTLVVFVGSWAQGALDRRKQARKAGIRQRTGW
;
A
#
# COMPACT_ATOMS: atom_id res chain seq x y z
N MET A 1 14.53 10.50 35.89
CA MET A 1 14.86 10.18 34.48
C MET A 1 13.68 9.71 33.62
N ARG A 2 12.55 9.23 34.16
CA ARG A 2 11.37 8.86 33.35
C ARG A 2 10.58 10.08 32.85
N GLY A 3 10.39 11.10 33.69
CA GLY A 3 9.67 12.32 33.33
C GLY A 3 10.31 13.14 32.20
N SER A 4 11.65 13.20 32.14
CA SER A 4 12.37 13.88 31.06
C SER A 4 12.21 13.19 29.70
N ARG A 5 12.10 11.86 29.68
CA ARG A 5 11.85 11.09 28.45
C ARG A 5 10.43 11.28 27.92
N LEU A 6 9.45 11.37 28.82
CA LEU A 6 8.05 11.63 28.45
C LEU A 6 7.87 13.07 27.95
N ALA A 7 8.53 14.04 28.59
CA ALA A 7 8.54 15.42 28.11
C ALA A 7 9.20 15.56 26.73
N LEU A 8 10.33 14.86 26.50
CA LEU A 8 11.01 14.85 25.20
C LEU A 8 10.13 14.21 24.11
N ALA A 9 9.46 13.09 24.44
CA ALA A 9 8.55 12.42 23.51
C ALA A 9 7.33 13.28 23.17
N GLY A 10 6.75 13.97 24.16
CA GLY A 10 5.65 14.91 23.94
C GLY A 10 6.05 16.10 23.06
N LEU A 11 7.24 16.65 23.30
CA LEU A 11 7.80 17.73 22.48
C LEU A 11 8.03 17.26 21.03
N LEU A 12 8.63 16.09 20.84
CA LEU A 12 8.85 15.51 19.51
C LEU A 12 7.53 15.24 18.78
N ALA A 13 6.52 14.71 19.48
CA ALA A 13 5.20 14.47 18.90
C ALA A 13 4.53 15.79 18.47
N LEU A 14 4.63 16.84 19.29
CA LEU A 14 4.11 18.17 18.96
C LEU A 14 4.84 18.78 17.76
N ILE A 15 6.17 18.69 17.72
CA ILE A 15 6.98 19.17 16.59
C ILE A 15 6.60 18.42 15.31
N LEU A 16 6.43 17.10 15.39
CA LEU A 16 6.04 16.29 14.25
C LEU A 16 4.63 16.66 13.76
N ALA A 17 3.68 16.86 14.68
CA ALA A 17 2.33 17.30 14.34
C ALA A 17 2.32 18.68 13.67
N LEU A 18 3.11 19.64 14.18
CA LEU A 18 3.26 20.96 13.57
C LEU A 18 3.95 20.91 12.20
N ALA A 19 4.98 20.07 12.05
CA ALA A 19 5.68 19.88 10.79
C ALA A 19 4.78 19.29 9.70
N LEU A 20 3.90 18.36 10.05
CA LEU A 20 2.90 17.81 9.12
C LEU A 20 1.75 18.78 8.84
N ALA A 21 1.46 19.72 9.73
CA ALA A 21 0.44 20.75 9.52
C ALA A 21 0.93 21.93 8.66
N ALA A 22 2.24 22.20 8.64
CA ALA A 22 2.81 23.33 7.91
C ALA A 22 2.43 23.43 6.41
N PRO A 23 2.40 22.33 5.62
CA PRO A 23 1.97 22.39 4.23
C PRO A 23 0.50 22.80 4.05
N ALA A 24 -0.36 22.51 5.03
CA ALA A 24 -1.78 22.88 5.00
C ALA A 24 -2.01 24.38 5.29
N LEU A 25 -1.08 25.05 5.99
CA LEU A 25 -1.15 26.49 6.27
C LEU A 25 -0.35 27.35 5.28
N ALA A 26 0.66 26.76 4.62
CA ALA A 26 1.56 27.47 3.70
C ALA A 26 1.10 27.43 2.23
N ALA A 27 0.02 26.71 1.91
CA ALA A 27 -0.54 26.70 0.57
C ALA A 27 -1.42 27.94 0.36
N ASP A 28 -1.03 28.81 -0.57
CA ASP A 28 -1.71 30.09 -0.86
C ASP A 28 -3.20 29.93 -1.24
N ASN A 29 -3.62 28.73 -1.66
CA ASN A 29 -4.98 28.41 -2.10
C ASN A 29 -5.63 27.23 -1.35
N GLY A 30 -5.06 26.74 -0.24
CA GLY A 30 -5.53 25.53 0.43
C GLY A 30 -5.31 24.24 -0.39
N GLU A 31 -4.37 24.29 -1.33
CA GLU A 31 -3.95 23.14 -2.14
C GLU A 31 -3.18 22.12 -1.28
N GLY A 32 -3.40 20.83 -1.52
CA GLY A 32 -2.66 19.76 -0.83
C GLY A 32 -1.19 19.70 -1.26
N LEU A 33 -0.46 18.68 -0.80
CA LEU A 33 0.98 18.49 -1.10
C LEU A 33 1.34 18.44 -2.60
N LEU A 34 0.35 18.19 -3.46
CA LEU A 34 0.52 18.09 -4.91
C LEU A 34 0.18 19.39 -5.65
N GLY A 35 -0.18 20.46 -4.93
CA GLY A 35 -0.67 21.72 -5.53
C GLY A 35 -2.06 21.57 -6.16
N GLU A 36 -2.38 22.48 -7.07
CA GLU A 36 -3.65 22.47 -7.79
C GLU A 36 -3.79 21.17 -8.59
N THR A 37 -4.92 20.49 -8.37
CA THR A 37 -5.22 19.25 -9.05
C THR A 37 -5.63 19.55 -10.49
N ASP A 38 -4.69 19.37 -11.40
CA ASP A 38 -4.92 19.48 -12.84
C ASP A 38 -5.54 18.19 -13.42
N ASP A 39 -6.26 18.31 -14.53
CA ASP A 39 -6.94 17.21 -15.23
C ASP A 39 -5.97 16.08 -15.59
N LYS A 40 -4.72 16.44 -15.91
CA LYS A 40 -3.63 15.50 -16.15
C LYS A 40 -3.32 14.63 -14.92
N ILE A 41 -3.25 15.22 -13.73
CA ILE A 41 -2.89 14.50 -12.49
C ILE A 41 -4.00 13.50 -12.17
N VAL A 42 -5.26 13.94 -12.24
CA VAL A 42 -6.42 13.07 -12.01
C VAL A 42 -6.46 11.93 -13.01
N THR A 43 -6.28 12.23 -14.30
CA THR A 43 -6.32 11.23 -15.36
C THR A 43 -5.23 10.17 -15.20
N VAL A 44 -3.98 10.58 -14.94
CA VAL A 44 -2.87 9.62 -14.74
C VAL A 44 -3.09 8.80 -13.48
N PHE A 45 -3.62 9.40 -12.41
CA PHE A 45 -3.95 8.69 -11.19
C PHE A 45 -5.03 7.63 -11.43
N SER A 46 -6.13 8.00 -12.07
CA SER A 46 -7.22 7.07 -12.40
C SER A 46 -6.76 5.93 -13.32
N LEU A 47 -5.90 6.24 -14.31
CA LEU A 47 -5.29 5.21 -15.16
C LEU A 47 -4.39 4.28 -14.35
N GLY A 48 -3.61 4.82 -13.42
CA GLY A 48 -2.77 4.05 -12.51
C GLY A 48 -3.58 3.07 -11.64
N VAL A 49 -4.70 3.53 -11.08
CA VAL A 49 -5.63 2.69 -10.30
C VAL A 49 -6.19 1.54 -11.14
N LEU A 50 -6.62 1.83 -12.38
CA LEU A 50 -7.14 0.82 -13.31
C LEU A 50 -6.08 -0.25 -13.58
N VAL A 51 -4.88 0.17 -14.00
CA VAL A 51 -3.76 -0.75 -14.31
C VAL A 51 -3.37 -1.58 -13.09
N PHE A 52 -3.31 -0.95 -11.90
CA PHE A 52 -2.98 -1.65 -10.66
C PHE A 52 -3.96 -2.80 -10.38
N PHE A 53 -5.27 -2.55 -10.41
CA PHE A 53 -6.24 -3.60 -10.14
C PHE A 53 -6.23 -4.71 -11.20
N THR A 54 -6.09 -4.35 -12.48
CA THR A 54 -5.94 -5.34 -13.54
C THR A 54 -4.74 -6.24 -13.30
N LEU A 55 -3.58 -5.67 -12.95
CA LEU A 55 -2.37 -6.44 -12.68
C LEU A 55 -2.51 -7.30 -11.43
N VAL A 56 -3.11 -6.79 -10.35
CA VAL A 56 -3.33 -7.56 -9.12
C VAL A 56 -4.18 -8.80 -9.40
N VAL A 57 -5.31 -8.64 -10.11
CA VAL A 57 -6.18 -9.77 -10.46
C VAL A 57 -5.46 -10.75 -11.39
N PHE A 58 -4.75 -10.25 -12.40
CA PHE A 58 -4.01 -11.08 -13.34
C PHE A 58 -2.92 -11.90 -12.65
N VAL A 59 -2.04 -11.25 -11.88
CA VAL A 59 -0.94 -11.88 -11.15
C VAL A 59 -1.49 -12.83 -10.09
N GLY A 60 -2.52 -12.42 -9.36
CA GLY A 60 -3.19 -13.26 -8.36
C GLY A 60 -3.74 -14.55 -8.99
N SER A 61 -4.47 -14.43 -10.09
CA SER A 61 -5.05 -15.57 -10.81
C SER A 61 -3.96 -16.50 -11.36
N TRP A 62 -2.90 -15.94 -11.94
CA TRP A 62 -1.77 -16.71 -12.44
C TRP A 62 -1.03 -17.45 -11.30
N ALA A 63 -0.77 -16.76 -10.20
CA ALA A 63 -0.12 -17.34 -9.02
C ALA A 63 -0.97 -18.47 -8.41
N GLN A 64 -2.29 -18.26 -8.25
CA GLN A 64 -3.22 -19.29 -7.80
C GLN A 64 -3.16 -20.51 -8.73
N GLY A 65 -3.24 -20.32 -10.05
CA GLY A 65 -3.13 -21.40 -11.01
C GLY A 65 -1.79 -22.16 -10.94
N ALA A 66 -0.67 -21.46 -10.73
CA ALA A 66 0.64 -22.07 -10.56
C ALA A 66 0.74 -22.92 -9.28
N LEU A 67 0.19 -22.42 -8.17
CA LEU A 67 0.16 -23.14 -6.89
C LEU A 67 -0.75 -24.37 -6.96
N ASP A 68 -1.90 -24.27 -7.61
CA ASP A 68 -2.82 -25.39 -7.78
C ASP A 68 -2.17 -26.50 -8.61
N ARG A 69 -1.46 -26.19 -9.70
CA ARG A 69 -0.71 -27.19 -10.47
C ARG A 69 0.30 -27.94 -9.59
N ARG A 70 1.04 -27.23 -8.73
CA ARG A 70 1.99 -27.84 -7.79
C ARG A 70 1.29 -28.72 -6.76
N LYS A 71 0.14 -28.27 -6.24
CA LYS A 71 -0.67 -29.02 -5.27
C LYS A 71 -1.21 -30.31 -5.89
N GLN A 72 -1.70 -30.25 -7.12
CA GLN A 72 -2.21 -31.43 -7.83
C GLN A 72 -1.08 -32.42 -8.15
N ALA A 73 0.10 -31.95 -8.58
CA ALA A 73 1.25 -32.82 -8.79
C ALA A 73 1.67 -33.58 -7.52
N ARG A 74 1.66 -32.90 -6.36
CA ARG A 74 1.94 -33.53 -5.06
C ARG A 74 0.87 -34.54 -4.66
N LYS A 75 -0.41 -34.20 -4.84
CA LYS A 75 -1.54 -35.11 -4.57
C LYS A 75 -1.48 -36.35 -5.44
N ALA A 76 -1.13 -36.23 -6.72
CA ALA A 76 -0.97 -37.36 -7.62
C ALA A 76 0.12 -38.33 -7.14
N GLY A 77 1.26 -37.80 -6.70
CA GLY A 77 2.33 -38.63 -6.11
C GLY A 77 1.94 -39.32 -4.81
N ILE A 78 1.13 -38.67 -3.96
CA ILE A 78 0.59 -39.30 -2.74
C ILE A 78 -0.42 -40.38 -3.10
N ARG A 79 -1.36 -40.10 -4.02
CA ARG A 79 -2.38 -41.03 -4.51
C ARG A 79 -1.77 -42.32 -5.08
N GLN A 80 -0.69 -42.20 -5.85
CA GLN A 80 0.06 -43.36 -6.35
C GLN A 80 0.65 -44.22 -5.23
N ARG A 81 1.01 -43.62 -4.08
CA ARG A 81 1.55 -44.34 -2.92
C ARG A 81 0.47 -44.93 -2.02
N THR A 82 -0.69 -44.26 -1.90
CA THR A 82 -1.76 -44.67 -0.98
C THR A 82 -2.86 -45.50 -1.63
N GLY A 83 -2.88 -45.67 -2.95
CA GLY A 83 -3.76 -46.60 -3.66
C GLY A 83 -5.26 -46.24 -3.65
N TRP A 84 -5.62 -45.01 -3.26
CA TRP A 84 -6.98 -44.46 -3.25
C TRP A 84 -7.09 -43.25 -4.19
#